data_AF-A0A1X7HEN0-F1
#
_entry.id   AF-A0A1X7HEN0-F1
#
_cell.length_a   1.000
_cell.length_b   1.000
_cell.length_c   1.000
_cell.angle_alpha   90.00
_cell.angle_beta   90.00
_cell.angle_gamma   90.00
#
_symmetry.space_group_name_H-M   'P 1'
#
loop_
_entity.id
_entity.type
_entity.pdbx_description
1 polymer ?
#
loop_
_entity_poly.entity_id
_entity_poly.type
_entity_poly.pdbx_seq_one_letter_code
_entity_poly.pdbx_strand_id
1 'polypeptide(L)'
;MGFYVRNSTPNPIYVAVGYYDSDCSPITYAKSGWYRITPGRRSLIVTGSAANRSFYVYGHDSFGNEWSGNFYSYVPSTAFTMCWIESCQGAGCRRVGFDKVDVGNFENHTLNLVDSTQGASNSRNTRVSKKRTPKFKLGKFSIKKSPGKLSKLGKDRKPLYGKRK
;
A
#
# COMPACT_ATOMS: atom_id res chain seq x y z
N MET A 1 -15.06 24.87 -1.47
CA MET A 1 -14.97 23.40 -1.43
C MET A 1 -13.77 22.98 -0.59
N GLY A 2 -13.93 21.98 0.28
CA GLY A 2 -12.88 21.49 1.17
C GLY A 2 -12.79 19.96 1.19
N PHE A 3 -11.58 19.44 1.04
CA PHE A 3 -11.30 18.01 1.16
C PHE A 3 -10.67 17.71 2.52
N TYR A 4 -11.41 16.95 3.32
CA TYR A 4 -11.02 16.56 4.67
C TYR A 4 -10.66 15.09 4.71
N VAL A 5 -9.64 14.76 5.51
CA VAL A 5 -9.28 13.38 5.81
C VAL A 5 -9.41 13.18 7.31
N ARG A 6 -10.18 12.17 7.71
CA ARG A 6 -10.35 11.75 9.10
C ARG A 6 -9.58 10.46 9.34
N ASN A 7 -8.75 10.46 10.37
CA ASN A 7 -8.11 9.26 10.88
C ASN A 7 -9.03 8.63 11.94
N SER A 8 -9.62 7.48 11.64
CA SER A 8 -10.41 6.69 12.59
C SER A 8 -9.62 5.54 13.22
N THR A 9 -8.33 5.40 12.88
CA THR A 9 -7.46 4.36 13.46
C THR A 9 -6.87 4.79 14.80
N PRO A 10 -6.41 3.83 15.64
CA PRO A 10 -5.69 4.15 16.87
C PRO A 10 -4.27 4.70 16.63
N ASN A 11 -3.75 4.68 15.40
CA ASN A 11 -2.37 5.02 15.07
C ASN A 11 -2.28 6.34 14.30
N PRO A 12 -1.17 7.10 14.43
CA PRO A 12 -0.94 8.24 13.55
C PRO A 12 -0.73 7.77 12.12
N ILE A 13 -1.38 8.45 11.19
CA ILE A 13 -1.27 8.14 9.75
C ILE A 13 -0.56 9.29 9.03
N TYR A 14 0.22 8.94 8.02
CA TYR A 14 0.86 9.87 7.10
C TYR A 14 0.15 9.78 5.75
N VAL A 15 -0.35 10.92 5.29
CA VAL A 15 -1.18 11.00 4.09
C VAL A 15 -0.50 11.86 3.04
N ALA A 16 -0.54 11.42 1.79
CA ALA A 16 -0.22 12.20 0.61
C ALA A 16 -1.48 12.35 -0.24
N VAL A 17 -1.70 13.53 -0.81
CA VAL A 17 -2.89 13.85 -1.61
C VAL A 17 -2.47 14.48 -2.92
N GLY A 18 -3.07 13.99 -4.00
CA GLY A 18 -3.12 14.60 -5.32
C GLY A 18 -4.39 15.38 -5.52
N TYR A 19 -4.26 16.57 -6.07
CA TYR A 19 -5.37 17.45 -6.42
C TYR A 19 -5.11 18.11 -7.77
N TYR A 20 -6.18 18.56 -8.41
CA TYR A 20 -6.09 19.29 -9.67
C TYR A 20 -5.45 20.65 -9.44
N ASP A 21 -4.48 20.98 -10.28
CA ASP A 21 -3.72 22.23 -10.22
C ASP A 21 -3.44 22.67 -11.66
N SER A 22 -3.99 23.83 -12.05
CA SER A 22 -3.88 24.35 -13.42
C SER A 22 -2.51 24.92 -13.73
N ASP A 23 -1.72 25.26 -12.70
CA ASP A 23 -0.37 25.80 -12.87
C ASP A 23 0.64 24.67 -13.16
N CYS A 24 0.27 23.42 -12.90
CA CYS A 24 1.08 22.25 -13.21
C CYS A 24 0.99 21.83 -14.69
N SER A 25 2.16 21.62 -15.31
CA SER A 25 2.33 21.18 -16.70
C SER A 25 3.44 20.10 -16.79
N PRO A 26 3.33 19.10 -17.70
CA PRO A 26 2.24 18.84 -18.66
C PRO A 26 1.01 18.18 -18.05
N ILE A 27 1.09 17.70 -16.80
CA ILE A 27 -0.03 17.09 -16.09
C ILE A 27 -0.60 18.14 -15.13
N THR A 28 -1.86 18.52 -15.32
CA THR A 28 -2.60 19.53 -14.52
C THR A 28 -3.06 19.01 -13.16
N TYR A 29 -2.17 18.30 -12.49
CA TYR A 29 -2.35 17.81 -11.13
C TYR A 29 -1.08 18.09 -10.33
N ALA A 30 -1.27 18.45 -9.06
CA ALA A 30 -0.23 18.50 -8.06
C ALA A 30 -0.42 17.38 -7.04
N LYS A 31 0.66 17.03 -6.35
CA LYS A 31 0.69 16.11 -5.21
C LYS A 31 1.46 16.75 -4.07
N SER A 32 0.97 16.53 -2.87
CA SER A 32 1.54 17.05 -1.64
C SER A 32 1.46 16.02 -0.52
N GLY A 33 2.36 16.10 0.45
CA GLY A 33 2.48 15.20 1.59
C GLY A 33 3.69 15.58 2.43
N TRP A 34 4.08 14.86 3.48
CA TRP A 34 3.28 13.92 4.24
C TRP A 34 2.51 14.67 5.32
N TYR A 35 1.19 14.64 5.23
CA TYR A 35 0.33 15.17 6.26
C TYR A 35 0.19 14.14 7.38
N ARG A 36 0.67 14.48 8.58
CA ARG A 36 0.52 13.63 9.76
C ARG A 36 -0.84 13.91 10.42
N ILE A 37 -1.72 12.92 10.45
CA ILE A 37 -3.04 13.01 11.07
C ILE A 37 -3.07 12.14 12.31
N THR A 38 -3.28 12.75 13.47
CA THR A 38 -3.37 12.05 14.75
C THR A 38 -4.64 11.21 14.85
N PRO A 39 -4.64 10.11 15.64
CA PRO A 39 -5.81 9.26 15.88
C PRO A 39 -7.07 10.06 16.23
N GLY A 40 -8.21 9.70 15.63
CA GLY A 40 -9.52 10.31 15.87
C GLY A 40 -9.71 11.72 15.30
N ARG A 41 -8.67 12.37 14.77
CA ARG A 41 -8.74 13.74 14.26
C ARG A 41 -9.08 13.80 12.77
N ARG A 42 -9.60 14.96 12.37
CA ARG A 42 -9.88 15.33 10.98
C ARG A 42 -8.98 16.50 10.61
N SER A 43 -8.31 16.40 9.47
CA SER A 43 -7.46 17.44 8.92
C SER A 43 -8.00 17.89 7.56
N LEU A 44 -7.98 19.20 7.34
CA LEU A 44 -8.25 19.81 6.04
C LEU A 44 -6.97 19.71 5.20
N ILE A 45 -7.02 18.99 4.08
CA ILE A 45 -5.83 18.75 3.26
C ILE A 45 -5.80 19.69 2.05
N VAL A 46 -6.96 19.89 1.40
CA VAL A 46 -7.07 20.77 0.23
C VAL A 46 -8.21 21.74 0.43
N THR A 47 -7.90 23.03 0.28
CA THR A 47 -8.85 24.14 0.24
C THR A 47 -8.94 24.67 -1.18
N GLY A 48 -10.15 24.75 -1.73
CA GLY A 48 -10.37 25.39 -3.03
C GLY A 48 -11.39 24.67 -3.90
N SER A 49 -11.77 25.31 -5.00
CA SER A 49 -12.56 24.68 -6.06
C SER A 49 -11.64 23.74 -6.85
N ALA A 50 -11.52 22.49 -6.40
CA ALA A 50 -10.93 21.46 -7.26
C ALA A 50 -11.85 21.29 -8.47
N ALA A 51 -11.52 21.97 -9.58
CA ALA A 51 -12.30 21.95 -10.81
C ALA A 51 -12.60 20.51 -11.27
N ASN A 52 -11.68 19.59 -10.97
CA ASN A 52 -11.76 18.20 -11.38
C ASN A 52 -12.37 17.22 -10.36
N ARG A 53 -12.78 17.68 -9.15
CA ARG A 53 -13.54 16.90 -8.12
C ARG A 53 -13.02 15.48 -7.82
N SER A 54 -11.79 15.21 -8.20
CA SER A 54 -11.13 13.92 -8.15
C SER A 54 -9.86 14.13 -7.35
N PHE A 55 -9.81 13.51 -6.18
CA PHE A 55 -8.64 13.54 -5.32
C PHE A 55 -7.96 12.19 -5.37
N TYR A 56 -6.64 12.19 -5.32
CA TYR A 56 -5.85 10.98 -5.25
C TYR A 56 -5.26 10.88 -3.86
N VAL A 57 -5.64 9.89 -3.07
CA VAL A 57 -5.20 9.80 -1.68
C VAL A 57 -4.36 8.57 -1.49
N TYR A 58 -3.26 8.74 -0.78
CA TYR A 58 -2.42 7.66 -0.31
C TYR A 58 -2.15 7.85 1.17
N GLY A 59 -2.29 6.80 1.97
CA GLY A 59 -2.00 6.84 3.40
C GLY A 59 -1.14 5.66 3.83
N HIS A 60 -0.34 5.85 4.87
CA HIS A 60 0.27 4.73 5.58
C HIS A 60 0.48 5.05 7.06
N ASP A 61 0.65 4.01 7.86
CA ASP A 61 1.11 4.14 9.25
C ASP A 61 2.51 3.52 9.45
N SER A 62 2.99 3.58 10.69
CA SER A 62 4.26 3.00 11.13
C SER A 62 4.19 1.49 11.41
N PHE A 63 3.00 0.91 11.50
CA PHE A 63 2.71 -0.50 11.79
C PHE A 63 2.45 -1.34 10.54
N GLY A 64 2.68 -0.76 9.35
CA GLY A 64 2.58 -1.45 8.07
C GLY A 64 1.17 -1.52 7.48
N ASN A 65 0.20 -0.76 8.01
CA ASN A 65 -1.06 -0.58 7.30
C ASN A 65 -0.96 0.58 6.29
N GLU A 66 -1.65 0.42 5.18
CA GLU A 66 -1.58 1.30 4.03
C GLU A 66 -2.97 1.48 3.40
N TRP A 67 -3.31 2.72 3.08
CA TRP A 67 -4.47 3.06 2.26
C TRP A 67 -3.96 3.39 0.87
N SER A 68 -3.87 2.36 0.02
CA SER A 68 -3.37 2.46 -1.35
C SER A 68 -4.40 2.03 -2.38
N GLY A 69 -4.28 2.61 -3.56
CA GLY A 69 -5.01 2.25 -4.77
C GLY A 69 -4.09 1.86 -5.91
N ASN A 70 -4.61 1.95 -7.12
CA ASN A 70 -3.95 1.44 -8.32
C ASN A 70 -3.13 2.49 -9.08
N PHE A 71 -3.17 3.76 -8.65
CA PHE A 71 -2.46 4.86 -9.33
C PHE A 71 -1.06 5.06 -8.76
N TYR A 72 -0.07 4.40 -9.35
CA TYR A 72 1.30 4.46 -8.86
C TYR A 72 2.01 5.76 -9.25
N SER A 73 2.73 6.37 -8.31
CA SER A 73 3.63 7.50 -8.55
C SER A 73 4.80 7.50 -7.55
N TYR A 74 5.92 8.11 -7.90
CA TYR A 74 7.02 8.35 -6.97
C TYR A 74 6.78 9.58 -6.11
N VAL A 75 7.05 9.45 -4.81
CA VAL A 75 6.95 10.53 -3.83
C VAL A 75 8.19 10.57 -2.94
N PRO A 76 8.63 11.76 -2.48
CA PRO A 76 9.65 11.89 -1.45
C PRO A 76 9.25 11.23 -0.13
N SER A 77 10.24 10.89 0.69
CA SER A 77 10.08 10.39 2.05
C SER A 77 9.81 11.51 3.07
N THR A 78 10.20 12.75 2.77
CA THR A 78 9.96 13.96 3.57
C THR A 78 8.70 14.68 3.12
N ALA A 79 8.31 15.78 3.79
CA ALA A 79 7.24 16.64 3.29
C ALA A 79 7.62 17.27 1.94
N PHE A 80 6.64 17.40 1.05
CA PHE A 80 6.77 17.84 -0.33
C PHE A 80 5.46 18.44 -0.86
N THR A 81 5.61 19.33 -1.84
CA THR A 81 4.55 19.78 -2.75
C THR A 81 5.17 19.87 -4.13
N MET A 82 4.61 19.16 -5.11
CA MET A 82 5.14 19.13 -6.48
C MET A 82 4.05 18.76 -7.48
N CYS A 83 4.25 19.08 -8.76
CA CYS A 83 3.37 18.62 -9.82
C CYS A 83 3.38 17.07 -9.94
N TRP A 84 2.36 16.49 -10.55
CA TRP A 84 2.19 15.05 -10.78
C TRP A 84 3.13 14.51 -11.87
N ILE A 85 4.32 15.07 -11.97
CA ILE A 85 5.41 14.57 -12.80
C ILE A 85 6.31 13.67 -11.93
N GLU A 86 6.93 12.68 -12.57
CA GLU A 86 7.88 11.80 -11.89
C GLU A 86 9.24 12.48 -11.78
N SER A 87 9.34 13.48 -10.90
CA SER A 87 10.58 14.22 -10.64
C SER A 87 11.45 13.58 -9.56
N CYS A 88 10.88 12.72 -8.70
CA CYS A 88 11.60 12.04 -7.62
C CYS A 88 12.07 10.66 -8.08
N GLN A 89 13.37 10.51 -8.36
CA GLN A 89 13.99 9.21 -8.66
C GLN A 89 15.26 9.03 -7.81
N GLY A 90 15.47 7.83 -7.27
CA GLY A 90 16.67 7.48 -6.49
C GLY A 90 16.43 7.34 -4.97
N ALA A 91 17.51 7.48 -4.21
CA ALA A 91 17.49 7.34 -2.75
C ALA A 91 16.59 8.41 -2.10
N GLY A 92 15.71 8.01 -1.17
CA GLY A 92 14.78 8.92 -0.50
C GLY A 92 13.44 9.12 -1.22
N CYS A 93 13.28 8.60 -2.44
CA CYS A 93 12.01 8.49 -3.15
C CYS A 93 11.41 7.10 -2.97
N ARG A 94 10.07 7.01 -2.92
CA ARG A 94 9.36 5.73 -2.86
C ARG A 94 8.19 5.71 -3.83
N ARG A 95 7.95 4.55 -4.44
CA ARG A 95 6.78 4.31 -5.30
C ARG A 95 5.57 3.96 -4.44
N VAL A 96 4.53 4.78 -4.49
CA VAL A 96 3.28 4.58 -3.74
C VAL A 96 2.10 4.50 -4.70
N GLY A 97 1.04 3.78 -4.33
CA GLY A 97 -0.19 3.65 -5.12
C GLY A 97 -1.30 4.50 -4.56
N PHE A 98 -1.62 5.63 -5.18
CA PHE A 98 -2.75 6.47 -4.80
C PHE A 98 -4.09 5.81 -5.16
N ASP A 99 -5.09 6.06 -4.33
CA ASP A 99 -6.48 5.69 -4.55
C ASP A 99 -7.28 6.90 -5.00
N LYS A 100 -8.07 6.75 -6.07
CA LYS A 100 -8.89 7.85 -6.59
C LYS A 100 -10.18 7.96 -5.76
N VAL A 101 -10.49 9.18 -5.36
CA VAL A 101 -11.68 9.56 -4.60
C VAL A 101 -12.43 10.62 -5.41
N ASP A 102 -13.53 10.21 -6.02
CA ASP A 102 -14.45 11.10 -6.71
C ASP A 102 -15.43 11.70 -5.68
N VAL A 103 -15.33 13.01 -5.45
CA VAL A 103 -16.18 13.73 -4.47
C VAL A 103 -17.46 14.30 -5.09
N GLY A 104 -17.67 14.17 -6.40
CA GLY A 104 -18.90 14.60 -7.06
C GLY A 104 -19.22 16.09 -6.82
N ASN A 105 -20.49 16.40 -6.52
CA ASN A 105 -20.97 17.77 -6.28
C ASN A 105 -20.86 18.23 -4.82
N PHE A 106 -20.20 17.47 -3.93
CA PHE A 106 -20.19 17.80 -2.51
C PHE A 106 -19.23 18.96 -2.21
N GLU A 107 -19.74 20.01 -1.55
CA GLU A 107 -18.92 21.16 -1.16
C GLU A 107 -17.86 20.81 -0.11
N ASN A 108 -18.20 19.94 0.84
CA ASN A 108 -17.30 19.45 1.88
C ASN A 108 -17.32 17.93 1.90
N HIS A 109 -16.23 17.31 1.48
CA HIS A 109 -16.09 15.85 1.49
C HIS A 109 -15.11 15.43 2.59
N THR A 110 -15.52 14.46 3.41
CA THR A 110 -14.64 13.86 4.43
C THR A 110 -14.38 12.39 4.09
N LEU A 111 -13.12 12.06 3.81
CA LEU A 111 -12.64 10.70 3.66
C LEU A 111 -12.26 10.13 5.03
N ASN A 112 -12.88 9.01 5.43
CA ASN A 112 -12.56 8.32 6.67
C ASN A 112 -11.57 7.18 6.39
N LEU A 113 -10.41 7.22 7.03
CA LEU A 113 -9.40 6.17 6.97
C LEU A 113 -9.58 5.28 8.21
N VAL A 114 -9.97 4.03 7.98
CA VAL A 114 -10.19 3.00 9.01
C VAL A 114 -9.20 1.87 8.82
N ASP A 115 -8.84 1.18 9.90
CA ASP A 115 -8.03 -0.02 9.82
C ASP A 115 -8.87 -1.25 9.48
N SER A 116 -8.22 -2.37 9.13
CA SER A 116 -8.89 -3.61 8.76
C SER A 116 -9.66 -4.29 9.90
N THR A 117 -9.38 -3.94 11.16
CA THR A 117 -10.03 -4.53 12.34
C THR A 117 -11.34 -3.84 12.70
N GLN A 118 -11.52 -2.58 12.29
CA GLN A 118 -12.71 -1.77 12.60
C GLN A 118 -13.95 -2.10 11.74
N GLY A 119 -13.92 -3.18 10.96
CA GLY A 119 -15.04 -3.62 10.12
C GLY A 119 -15.22 -2.75 8.87
N ALA A 120 -15.40 -3.40 7.73
CA ALA A 120 -15.64 -2.73 6.45
C ALA A 120 -17.04 -2.09 6.44
N SER A 121 -17.17 -0.86 6.95
CA SER A 121 -18.33 -0.04 6.61
C SER A 121 -18.24 0.27 5.11
N ASN A 122 -19.14 -0.30 4.31
CA ASN A 122 -19.28 -0.11 2.85
C ASN A 122 -19.76 1.32 2.49
N SER A 123 -19.24 2.33 3.15
CA SER A 123 -19.50 3.72 2.81
C SER A 123 -18.52 4.17 1.73
N ARG A 124 -19.03 4.86 0.71
CA ARG A 124 -18.22 5.43 -0.39
C ARG A 124 -17.10 6.35 0.10
N ASN A 125 -17.26 6.90 1.31
CA ASN A 125 -16.36 7.86 1.92
C ASN A 125 -15.42 7.20 2.94
N THR A 126 -15.41 5.88 3.04
CA THR A 126 -14.53 5.12 3.93
C THR A 126 -13.50 4.36 3.11
N ARG A 127 -12.25 4.32 3.60
CA ARG A 127 -11.17 3.49 3.04
C ARG A 127 -10.60 2.63 4.14
N VAL A 128 -10.59 1.33 3.88
CA VAL A 128 -10.05 0.32 4.77
C VAL A 128 -8.58 0.11 4.45
N SER A 129 -7.75 0.03 5.49
CA SER A 129 -6.32 -0.20 5.32
C SER A 129 -6.05 -1.60 4.78
N LYS A 130 -5.10 -1.69 3.85
CA LYS A 130 -4.48 -2.94 3.39
C LYS A 130 -3.19 -3.15 4.18
N LYS A 131 -2.86 -4.39 4.52
CA LYS A 131 -1.52 -4.71 5.03
C LYS A 131 -0.53 -4.56 3.89
N ARG A 132 0.57 -3.82 4.10
CA ARG A 132 1.71 -3.85 3.19
C ARG A 132 2.27 -5.27 3.21
N THR A 133 2.01 -6.04 2.16
CA THR A 133 2.69 -7.32 1.95
C THR A 133 4.14 -7.02 1.58
N PRO A 134 5.12 -7.49 2.37
CA PRO A 134 6.50 -7.42 1.91
C PRO A 134 6.60 -8.28 0.65
N LYS A 135 6.99 -7.66 -0.47
CA LYS A 135 7.32 -8.39 -1.70
C LYS A 135 8.63 -9.15 -1.51
N PHE A 136 8.62 -10.19 -0.67
CA PHE A 136 9.61 -11.23 -0.79
C PHE A 136 9.34 -11.90 -2.14
N LYS A 137 10.20 -11.64 -3.13
CA LYS A 137 10.33 -12.55 -4.28
C LYS A 137 10.85 -13.86 -3.71
N LEU A 138 9.94 -14.74 -3.28
CA LEU A 138 10.29 -16.14 -3.08
C LEU A 138 10.62 -16.64 -4.50
N GLY A 139 11.91 -16.62 -4.86
CA GLY A 139 12.38 -17.34 -6.03
C GLY A 139 11.85 -18.75 -5.90
N LYS A 140 11.09 -19.23 -6.89
CA LYS A 140 10.65 -20.62 -6.97
C LYS A 140 11.91 -21.50 -7.02
N PHE A 141 12.45 -21.90 -5.88
CA PHE A 141 13.27 -23.09 -5.80
C PHE A 141 12.32 -24.26 -5.94
N SER A 142 12.14 -24.75 -7.17
CA SER A 142 11.48 -26.03 -7.43
C SER A 142 12.32 -27.14 -6.79
N ILE A 143 11.98 -27.52 -5.55
CA ILE A 143 12.47 -28.75 -4.96
C ILE A 143 11.78 -29.89 -5.72
N LYS A 144 12.41 -30.39 -6.79
CA LYS A 144 12.03 -31.67 -7.41
C LYS A 144 12.24 -32.76 -6.35
N LYS A 145 11.17 -33.13 -5.66
CA LYS A 145 11.13 -34.41 -4.92
C LYS A 145 11.14 -35.52 -5.96
N SER A 146 12.31 -36.10 -6.24
CA SER A 146 12.38 -37.41 -6.87
C SER A 146 11.77 -38.44 -5.91
N PRO A 147 10.72 -39.18 -6.30
CA PRO A 147 10.17 -40.22 -5.45
C PRO A 147 11.14 -41.40 -5.43
N GLY A 148 11.92 -41.52 -4.36
CA GLY A 148 12.64 -42.74 -4.02
C GLY A 148 11.65 -43.86 -3.76
N LYS A 149 11.60 -44.83 -4.67
CA LYS A 149 10.76 -46.03 -4.58
C LYS A 149 11.31 -46.89 -3.42
N LEU A 150 10.61 -46.88 -2.29
CA LEU A 150 10.89 -47.73 -1.14
C LEU A 150 10.56 -49.19 -1.50
N SER A 151 11.54 -49.93 -2.02
CA SER A 151 11.38 -51.35 -2.34
C SER A 151 11.65 -52.21 -1.11
N LYS A 152 10.56 -52.78 -0.60
CA LYS A 152 10.38 -53.96 0.26
C LYS A 152 11.63 -54.67 0.81
N LEU A 153 11.69 -54.72 2.14
CA LEU A 153 12.40 -55.67 2.98
C LEU A 153 12.20 -57.11 2.45
N GLY A 154 13.29 -57.76 2.04
CA GLY A 154 13.29 -59.11 1.48
C GLY A 154 14.38 -59.98 2.08
N LYS A 155 13.97 -60.82 3.04
CA LYS A 155 14.50 -62.14 3.44
C LYS A 155 16.01 -62.30 3.67
N ASP A 156 16.34 -62.51 4.95
CA ASP A 156 17.16 -63.59 5.50
C ASP A 156 17.96 -64.41 4.47
N ARG A 157 19.29 -64.22 4.47
CA ARG A 157 20.25 -65.24 4.02
C ARG A 157 21.37 -65.35 5.06
N LYS A 158 21.43 -66.55 5.67
CA LYS A 158 22.43 -67.01 6.64
C LYS A 158 23.87 -66.76 6.18
N PRO A 159 24.82 -66.56 7.11
CA PRO A 159 26.23 -66.39 6.77
C PRO A 159 26.84 -67.72 6.28
N LEU A 160 27.45 -67.70 5.09
CA LEU A 160 28.32 -68.77 4.63
C LEU A 160 29.72 -68.54 5.22
N TYR A 161 30.07 -69.36 6.20
CA TYR A 161 31.41 -69.48 6.77
C TYR A 161 32.37 -70.05 5.71
N GLY A 162 33.28 -69.21 5.22
CA GLY A 162 34.36 -69.60 4.31
C GLY A 162 35.68 -69.76 5.06
N LYS A 163 36.14 -71.01 5.20
CA LYS A 163 37.48 -71.39 5.70
C LYS A 163 38.62 -70.84 4.81
N ARG A 164 39.68 -70.35 5.46
CA ARG A 164 41.10 -70.35 5.06
C ARG A 164 41.87 -70.32 6.40
N LYS A 165 42.83 -71.18 6.77
CA LYS A 165 43.64 -72.21 6.10
C LYS A 165 43.44 -73.57 6.77
#